data_AF-A0A543CF81-F1
#
_entry.id   AF-A0A543CF81-F1
#
_cell.length_a   1.000
_cell.length_b   1.000
_cell.length_c   1.000
_cell.angle_alpha   90.00
_cell.angle_beta   90.00
_cell.angle_gamma   90.00
#
_symmetry.space_group_name_H-M   'P 1'
#
loop_
_entity.id
_entity.type
_entity.pdbx_description
1 polymer ?
#
loop_
_entity_poly.entity_id
_entity_poly.type
_entity_poly.pdbx_seq_one_letter_code
_entity_poly.pdbx_strand_id
1 'polypeptide(L)'
;MKLRRHLGIGFGGHNSGRRIISLDRFARSDHGAVRLPIIIVGGAVSLFMMSLVAIPLFFGANQLYNGAASGGDCTDTSNASTQPQESGNANAIPANYLALYKKAGQQYGIPWNVLAGVGWIETHHGQLKAPGVTSGENSMHAGGPMQFIPDTWKAFGVDGNGDGKKDRYDPADAIPAAARYLKHNGAPTRMRSAIFRYNHLVSYVNSVLAAAQNYASGSFDVVQATGPTCADMNGAPVAPNAVSAQVITFAKAQLNKPYVYGAVGPNSFDCSGLTSAAYHSAGVTIPRLSDAQYWWGARVPSGQEQPGDLVYFDYRHGHSGPGHVGIVYNPKAGTMIVAPHTGDVVKIQGYKSYPGGPVGFTRPTAHNGHNGPTKRL
;
A
#
# COMPACT_ATOMS: atom_id res chain seq x y z
N MET A 1 44.27 20.31 -72.33
CA MET A 1 43.98 21.63 -72.93
C MET A 1 44.53 22.71 -71.98
N LYS A 2 45.72 23.25 -72.28
CA LYS A 2 46.24 24.66 -72.11
C LYS A 2 45.45 25.56 -71.10
N LEU A 3 45.99 26.28 -70.09
CA LEU A 3 47.12 27.24 -69.94
C LEU A 3 47.38 27.48 -68.41
N ARG A 4 48.64 27.56 -67.90
CA ARG A 4 49.49 28.76 -67.59
C ARG A 4 48.90 29.80 -66.59
N ARG A 5 49.46 29.90 -65.38
CA ARG A 5 50.53 30.81 -64.86
C ARG A 5 50.05 32.24 -64.49
N HIS A 6 50.28 32.65 -63.22
CA HIS A 6 51.06 33.88 -62.93
C HIS A 6 51.63 33.92 -61.49
N LEU A 7 52.85 34.46 -61.44
CA LEU A 7 53.78 34.70 -60.31
C LEU A 7 53.68 36.15 -59.79
N GLY A 8 54.20 36.38 -58.57
CA GLY A 8 54.67 37.69 -58.04
C GLY A 8 54.50 37.75 -56.50
N ILE A 9 55.49 37.43 -55.64
CA ILE A 9 56.82 37.99 -55.29
C ILE A 9 56.81 39.24 -54.40
N GLY A 10 57.42 39.10 -53.20
CA GLY A 10 58.28 40.08 -52.52
C GLY A 10 57.74 40.72 -51.23
N PHE A 11 58.53 41.08 -50.20
CA PHE A 11 59.94 40.89 -49.81
C PHE A 11 60.12 41.51 -48.40
N GLY A 12 61.02 40.97 -47.57
CA GLY A 12 61.81 41.68 -46.51
C GLY A 12 61.10 42.03 -45.19
N GLY A 13 61.71 41.97 -44.00
CA GLY A 13 63.09 41.73 -43.59
C GLY A 13 63.31 42.31 -42.18
N HIS A 14 63.85 41.48 -41.28
CA HIS A 14 64.67 41.76 -40.08
C HIS A 14 64.49 43.06 -39.26
N ASN A 15 64.34 42.93 -37.93
CA ASN A 15 65.48 43.24 -37.04
C ASN A 15 65.37 42.65 -35.62
N SER A 16 66.55 42.33 -35.10
CA SER A 16 66.88 41.67 -33.83
C SER A 16 66.98 42.67 -32.67
N GLY A 17 66.78 42.22 -31.42
CA GLY A 17 67.22 43.00 -30.25
C GLY A 17 66.66 42.55 -28.90
N ARG A 18 67.40 41.67 -28.22
CA ARG A 18 67.10 41.06 -26.91
C ARG A 18 66.93 42.08 -25.75
N ARG A 19 65.98 41.83 -24.85
CA ARG A 19 66.19 41.98 -23.38
C ARG A 19 65.56 40.83 -22.58
N ILE A 20 66.47 40.05 -22.01
CA ILE A 20 66.48 39.31 -20.74
C ILE A 20 65.30 39.61 -19.79
N ILE A 21 64.61 38.57 -19.28
CA ILE A 21 64.59 38.13 -17.86
C ILE A 21 63.52 37.02 -17.64
N SER A 22 63.97 35.97 -16.96
CA SER A 22 63.28 34.92 -16.17
C SER A 22 62.42 33.85 -16.82
N LEU A 23 63.00 32.65 -16.83
CA LEU A 23 62.37 31.36 -16.64
C LEU A 23 61.53 31.35 -15.35
N ASP A 24 60.32 30.80 -15.38
CA ASP A 24 60.08 29.53 -14.69
C ASP A 24 58.81 28.79 -15.18
N ARG A 25 59.03 27.51 -15.47
CA ARG A 25 58.12 26.35 -15.51
C ARG A 25 57.05 26.16 -16.61
N PHE A 26 57.48 25.39 -17.61
CA PHE A 26 56.70 24.38 -18.34
C PHE A 26 56.01 23.37 -17.40
N ALA A 27 54.73 23.08 -17.67
CA ALA A 27 54.17 21.73 -17.81
C ALA A 27 52.75 21.85 -18.39
N ARG A 28 52.64 21.91 -19.72
CA ARG A 28 51.44 21.54 -20.47
C ARG A 28 51.82 20.38 -21.38
N SER A 29 51.15 19.25 -21.20
CA SER A 29 51.07 18.18 -22.19
C SER A 29 49.60 17.99 -22.51
N ASP A 30 49.33 17.94 -23.82
CA ASP A 30 48.04 17.76 -24.47
C ASP A 30 47.29 16.51 -23.98
N HIS A 31 45.95 16.54 -24.07
CA HIS A 31 45.14 15.55 -24.80
C HIS A 31 43.68 16.05 -24.96
N GLY A 32 43.25 16.19 -26.22
CA GLY A 32 41.92 15.83 -26.74
C GLY A 32 40.67 16.57 -26.22
N ALA A 33 40.15 17.52 -27.00
CA ALA A 33 38.79 18.02 -26.84
C ALA A 33 38.04 18.06 -28.18
N VAL A 34 37.18 17.06 -28.40
CA VAL A 34 36.02 17.18 -29.31
C VAL A 34 34.79 17.21 -28.40
N ARG A 35 34.17 18.39 -28.28
CA ARG A 35 32.97 18.63 -27.48
C ARG A 35 31.74 18.40 -28.35
N LEU A 36 30.99 17.32 -28.11
CA LEU A 36 29.60 17.19 -28.58
C LEU A 36 28.67 17.82 -27.52
N PRO A 37 27.66 18.62 -27.93
CA PRO A 37 26.76 19.29 -27.00
C PRO A 37 25.76 18.30 -26.40
N ILE A 38 25.69 18.31 -25.06
CA ILE A 38 24.63 17.67 -24.28
C ILE A 38 23.35 18.48 -24.52
N ILE A 39 22.41 17.93 -25.28
CA ILE A 39 21.03 18.42 -25.31
C ILE A 39 20.35 17.89 -24.04
N ILE A 40 20.17 18.77 -23.05
CA ILE A 40 19.28 18.54 -21.92
C ILE A 40 17.85 18.66 -22.45
N VAL A 41 17.22 17.52 -22.79
CA VAL A 41 15.77 17.49 -22.97
C VAL A 41 15.15 17.33 -21.58
N GLY A 42 14.73 18.46 -21.02
CA GLY A 42 13.72 18.49 -19.98
C GLY A 42 12.43 17.87 -20.52
N GLY A 43 11.94 16.86 -19.83
CA GLY A 43 10.73 16.13 -20.19
C GLY A 43 10.30 15.27 -19.02
N ALA A 44 9.79 15.93 -17.98
CA ALA A 44 9.12 15.27 -16.87
C ALA A 44 7.92 14.47 -17.40
N VAL A 45 8.07 13.15 -17.47
CA VAL A 45 6.93 12.23 -17.42
C VAL A 45 7.01 11.55 -16.06
N SER A 46 6.59 12.31 -15.05
CA SER A 46 6.22 11.76 -13.75
C SER A 46 5.00 10.87 -13.97
N LEU A 47 5.23 9.55 -14.12
CA LEU A 47 4.16 8.56 -13.99
C LEU A 47 3.61 8.68 -12.56
N PHE A 48 2.49 9.38 -12.46
CA PHE A 48 1.71 9.58 -11.25
C PHE A 48 1.23 8.20 -10.79
N MET A 49 1.98 7.58 -9.87
CA MET A 49 1.58 6.36 -9.17
C MET A 49 0.51 6.71 -8.14
N MET A 50 -0.72 6.91 -8.63
CA MET A 50 -1.91 7.08 -7.81
C MET A 50 -2.55 5.70 -7.59
N SER A 51 -1.89 4.86 -6.78
CA SER A 51 -2.64 3.94 -5.94
C SER A 51 -3.35 4.81 -4.90
N LEU A 52 -4.67 4.69 -4.80
CA LEU A 52 -5.52 5.32 -3.79
C LEU A 52 -5.11 4.87 -2.38
N VAL A 53 -4.00 5.42 -1.87
CA VAL A 53 -3.69 5.56 -0.45
C VAL A 53 -2.95 6.88 -0.29
N ALA A 54 -3.66 7.99 -0.52
CA ALA A 54 -3.35 9.24 0.14
C ALA A 54 -4.42 9.45 1.20
N ILE A 55 -4.30 8.75 2.32
CA ILE A 55 -4.90 9.21 3.58
C ILE A 55 -4.00 10.37 4.00
N PRO A 56 -4.46 11.63 4.05
CA PRO A 56 -3.71 12.65 4.77
C PRO A 56 -3.56 12.13 6.21
N LEU A 57 -2.31 11.92 6.61
CA LEU A 57 -1.86 11.53 7.93
C LEU A 57 -2.17 12.62 8.98
N PHE A 58 -3.45 12.95 9.16
CA PHE A 58 -3.95 13.84 10.20
C PHE A 58 -4.98 13.17 11.12
N PHE A 59 -5.07 11.83 11.10
CA PHE A 59 -5.72 11.09 12.16
C PHE A 59 -4.65 10.61 13.14
N GLY A 60 -4.51 11.36 14.23
CA GLY A 60 -3.48 11.11 15.24
C GLY A 60 -3.48 9.66 15.70
N ALA A 61 -2.28 9.08 15.75
CA ALA A 61 -1.99 7.72 16.20
C ALA A 61 -2.44 7.42 17.66
N ASN A 62 -3.06 8.37 18.36
CA ASN A 62 -3.41 8.28 19.77
C ASN A 62 -4.90 8.02 20.06
N GLN A 63 -5.76 7.85 19.05
CA GLN A 63 -7.19 7.55 19.29
C GLN A 63 -7.64 6.15 18.86
N LEU A 64 -6.77 5.32 18.30
CA LEU A 64 -7.08 3.92 18.00
C LEU A 64 -6.88 2.95 19.18
N TYR A 65 -6.42 3.44 20.34
CA TYR A 65 -5.93 2.59 21.43
C TYR A 65 -6.77 2.58 22.72
N ASN A 66 -7.80 3.42 22.84
CA ASN A 66 -8.70 3.40 24.01
C ASN A 66 -10.02 2.71 23.65
N GLY A 67 -10.01 1.38 23.71
CA GLY A 67 -11.22 0.57 23.55
C GLY A 67 -11.03 -0.94 23.79
N ALA A 68 -9.80 -1.42 23.99
CA ALA A 68 -9.54 -2.84 24.25
C ALA A 68 -9.50 -3.14 25.76
N ALA A 69 -10.64 -3.00 26.42
CA ALA A 69 -10.88 -3.59 27.73
C ALA A 69 -12.35 -3.98 27.88
N SER A 70 -12.74 -5.12 27.29
CA SER A 70 -13.81 -5.98 27.82
C SER A 70 -13.71 -7.37 27.18
N GLY A 71 -13.85 -8.39 28.00
CA GLY A 71 -13.69 -9.78 27.63
C GLY A 71 -14.88 -10.37 26.87
N GLY A 72 -14.61 -11.51 26.22
CA GLY A 72 -15.49 -12.68 26.28
C GLY A 72 -16.73 -12.75 25.39
N ASP A 73 -17.52 -11.70 25.22
CA ASP A 73 -18.88 -11.87 24.70
C ASP A 73 -19.11 -11.23 23.32
N CYS A 74 -19.63 -12.03 22.38
CA CYS A 74 -20.12 -11.57 21.09
C CYS A 74 -21.23 -10.55 21.28
N THR A 75 -21.14 -9.42 20.58
CA THR A 75 -22.07 -8.30 20.74
C THR A 75 -23.46 -8.63 20.24
N ASP A 76 -24.45 -8.12 20.96
CA ASP A 76 -25.82 -8.04 20.48
C ASP A 76 -25.90 -7.30 19.12
N THR A 77 -26.45 -7.99 18.13
CA THR A 77 -26.62 -7.48 16.76
C THR A 77 -28.08 -7.16 16.42
N SER A 78 -28.97 -7.20 17.41
CA SER A 78 -30.41 -6.94 17.26
C SER A 78 -30.72 -5.60 16.55
N ASN A 79 -29.89 -4.58 16.81
CA ASN A 79 -30.03 -3.23 16.25
C ASN A 79 -29.07 -2.93 15.09
N ALA A 80 -28.47 -3.94 14.46
CA ALA A 80 -27.42 -3.72 13.45
C ALA A 80 -27.86 -3.01 12.17
N SER A 81 -29.16 -3.08 11.84
CA SER A 81 -29.72 -2.41 10.68
C SER A 81 -30.22 -0.98 10.96
N THR A 82 -30.17 -0.55 12.22
CA THR A 82 -30.65 0.76 12.66
C THR A 82 -29.87 1.88 11.99
N GLN A 83 -30.60 2.86 11.45
CA GLN A 83 -29.99 4.01 10.79
C GLN A 83 -29.61 5.08 11.84
N PRO A 84 -28.34 5.47 11.95
CA PRO A 84 -27.94 6.45 12.94
C PRO A 84 -28.43 7.86 12.59
N GLN A 85 -28.55 8.69 13.62
CA GLN A 85 -28.76 10.13 13.44
C GLN A 85 -27.48 10.79 12.90
N GLU A 86 -27.64 11.84 12.10
CA GLU A 86 -26.54 12.57 11.47
C GLU A 86 -25.79 13.43 12.49
N SER A 87 -24.46 13.38 12.45
CA SER A 87 -23.62 14.39 13.09
C SER A 87 -23.50 15.63 12.19
N GLY A 88 -23.02 16.74 12.76
CA GLY A 88 -22.68 17.93 11.97
C GLY A 88 -21.63 17.70 10.89
N ASN A 89 -20.79 16.66 11.02
CA ASN A 89 -19.79 16.31 9.99
C ASN A 89 -20.42 15.71 8.74
N ALA A 90 -21.66 15.20 8.81
CA ALA A 90 -22.38 14.72 7.63
C ALA A 90 -22.61 15.82 6.60
N ASN A 91 -22.57 17.10 7.00
CA ASN A 91 -22.67 18.26 6.10
C ASN A 91 -21.51 18.36 5.10
N ALA A 92 -20.38 17.68 5.34
CA ALA A 92 -19.27 17.61 4.40
C ALA A 92 -19.55 16.67 3.21
N ILE A 93 -20.56 15.80 3.33
CA ILE A 93 -20.97 14.88 2.26
C ILE A 93 -21.82 15.66 1.25
N PRO A 94 -21.58 15.54 -0.07
CA PRO A 94 -22.48 16.11 -1.07
C PRO A 94 -23.94 15.69 -0.82
N ALA A 95 -24.88 16.65 -0.85
CA ALA A 95 -26.27 16.39 -0.47
C ALA A 95 -26.92 15.25 -1.28
N ASN A 96 -26.60 15.15 -2.58
CA ASN A 96 -27.06 14.05 -3.44
C ASN A 96 -26.50 12.69 -3.00
N TYR A 97 -25.22 12.62 -2.61
CA TYR A 97 -24.61 11.39 -2.08
C TYR A 97 -25.21 11.01 -0.72
N LEU A 98 -25.39 11.98 0.18
CA LEU A 98 -25.99 11.73 1.48
C LEU A 98 -27.41 11.16 1.35
N ALA A 99 -28.22 11.71 0.46
CA ALA A 99 -29.55 11.17 0.16
C ALA A 99 -29.49 9.73 -0.36
N LEU A 100 -28.54 9.43 -1.27
CA LEU A 100 -28.35 8.08 -1.81
C LEU A 100 -27.85 7.09 -0.75
N TYR A 101 -26.92 7.46 0.14
CA TYR A 101 -26.48 6.62 1.24
C TYR A 101 -27.62 6.27 2.18
N LYS A 102 -28.46 7.24 2.54
CA LYS A 102 -29.64 6.99 3.39
C LYS A 102 -30.66 6.08 2.71
N LYS A 103 -30.98 6.36 1.44
CA LYS A 103 -31.90 5.54 0.64
C LYS A 103 -31.41 4.09 0.55
N ALA A 104 -30.16 3.89 0.14
CA ALA A 104 -29.57 2.55 0.04
C ALA A 104 -29.44 1.88 1.43
N GLY A 105 -29.08 2.65 2.45
CA GLY A 105 -28.95 2.13 3.81
C GLY A 105 -30.27 1.55 4.33
N GLN A 106 -31.37 2.29 4.17
CA GLN A 106 -32.71 1.81 4.48
C GLN A 106 -33.10 0.59 3.64
N GLN A 107 -32.88 0.64 2.32
CA GLN A 107 -33.26 -0.43 1.40
C GLN A 107 -32.56 -1.77 1.69
N TYR A 108 -31.28 -1.75 2.05
CA TYR A 108 -30.48 -2.97 2.24
C TYR A 108 -30.26 -3.34 3.71
N GLY A 109 -30.75 -2.52 4.64
CA GLY A 109 -30.52 -2.69 6.08
C GLY A 109 -29.05 -2.53 6.45
N ILE A 110 -28.36 -1.58 5.81
CA ILE A 110 -26.97 -1.21 6.07
C ILE A 110 -26.98 0.20 6.69
N PRO A 111 -26.29 0.48 7.81
CA PRO A 111 -26.19 1.85 8.32
C PRO A 111 -25.63 2.80 7.26
N TRP A 112 -26.36 3.88 6.95
CA TRP A 112 -26.00 4.81 5.86
C TRP A 112 -24.60 5.40 6.03
N ASN A 113 -24.17 5.65 7.26
CA ASN A 113 -22.87 6.21 7.57
C ASN A 113 -21.72 5.23 7.26
N VAL A 114 -21.96 3.92 7.25
CA VAL A 114 -20.98 2.92 6.79
C VAL A 114 -20.81 2.99 5.28
N LEU A 115 -21.91 3.14 4.52
CA LEU A 115 -21.84 3.38 3.07
C LEU A 115 -21.11 4.70 2.76
N ALA A 116 -21.39 5.75 3.54
CA ALA A 116 -20.65 7.00 3.45
C ALA A 116 -19.16 6.82 3.77
N GLY A 117 -18.82 6.01 4.78
CA GLY A 117 -17.43 5.67 5.11
C GLY A 117 -16.70 4.98 3.95
N VAL A 118 -17.36 4.04 3.25
CA VAL A 118 -16.81 3.44 2.02
C VAL A 118 -16.60 4.53 0.96
N GLY A 119 -17.61 5.33 0.64
CA GLY A 119 -17.49 6.37 -0.37
C GLY A 119 -16.43 7.43 -0.04
N TRP A 120 -16.22 7.73 1.24
CA TRP A 120 -15.13 8.61 1.70
C TRP A 120 -13.77 8.01 1.36
N ILE A 121 -13.52 6.77 1.80
CA ILE A 121 -12.22 6.10 1.60
C ILE A 121 -11.93 5.83 0.12
N GLU A 122 -12.94 5.49 -0.67
CA GLU A 122 -12.77 5.20 -2.09
C GLU A 122 -12.46 6.47 -2.91
N THR A 123 -13.28 7.52 -2.76
CA THR A 123 -13.22 8.66 -3.69
C THR A 123 -13.58 10.03 -3.10
N HIS A 124 -13.63 10.15 -1.77
CA HIS A 124 -14.17 11.34 -1.10
C HIS A 124 -15.57 11.67 -1.60
N HIS A 125 -16.45 10.66 -1.65
CA HIS A 125 -17.81 10.77 -2.18
C HIS A 125 -17.86 11.27 -3.63
N GLY A 126 -16.97 10.74 -4.48
CA GLY A 126 -16.84 11.11 -5.89
C GLY A 126 -16.19 12.46 -6.16
N GLN A 127 -15.65 13.14 -5.15
CA GLN A 127 -15.05 14.47 -5.30
C GLN A 127 -13.58 14.44 -5.73
N LEU A 128 -12.89 13.29 -5.59
CA LEU A 128 -11.50 13.18 -6.03
C LEU A 128 -11.37 13.36 -7.55
N LYS A 129 -10.47 14.26 -7.96
CA LYS A 129 -10.09 14.46 -9.37
C LYS A 129 -9.00 13.46 -9.81
N ALA A 130 -9.27 12.17 -9.61
CA ALA A 130 -8.35 11.08 -9.95
C ALA A 130 -8.92 10.22 -11.11
N PRO A 131 -8.07 9.56 -11.91
CA PRO A 131 -8.51 8.58 -12.89
C PRO A 131 -9.37 7.49 -12.24
N GLY A 132 -10.44 7.06 -12.93
CA GLY A 132 -11.33 6.01 -12.44
C GLY A 132 -12.46 6.51 -11.54
N VAL A 133 -12.51 7.79 -11.14
CA VAL A 133 -13.61 8.28 -10.28
C VAL A 133 -14.86 8.58 -11.10
N THR A 134 -14.76 9.43 -12.11
CA THR A 134 -15.88 9.85 -12.98
C THR A 134 -15.83 9.23 -14.38
N SER A 135 -14.67 8.72 -14.80
CA SER A 135 -14.46 8.04 -16.08
C SER A 135 -13.12 7.28 -16.07
N GLY A 136 -12.96 6.36 -17.02
CA GLY A 136 -11.78 5.51 -17.11
C GLY A 136 -11.64 4.57 -15.91
N GLU A 137 -10.46 4.01 -15.72
CA GLU A 137 -10.19 3.08 -14.61
C GLU A 137 -8.88 3.45 -13.92
N ASN A 138 -8.75 3.06 -12.65
CA ASN A 138 -7.47 3.07 -11.96
C ASN A 138 -6.60 1.86 -12.37
N SER A 139 -5.38 1.74 -11.84
CA SER A 139 -4.45 0.65 -12.15
C SER A 139 -4.96 -0.76 -11.79
N MET A 140 -6.04 -0.86 -11.02
CA MET A 140 -6.71 -2.10 -10.63
C MET A 140 -8.01 -2.35 -11.41
N HIS A 141 -8.24 -1.61 -12.51
CA HIS A 141 -9.47 -1.64 -13.31
C HIS A 141 -10.73 -1.18 -12.53
N ALA A 142 -10.54 -0.54 -11.37
CA ALA A 142 -11.64 -0.06 -10.55
C ALA A 142 -12.18 1.27 -11.09
N GLY A 143 -13.51 1.42 -11.09
CA GLY A 143 -14.19 2.59 -11.62
C GLY A 143 -15.39 3.02 -10.78
N GLY A 144 -15.71 4.31 -10.83
CA GLY A 144 -16.86 4.93 -10.20
C GLY A 144 -16.61 5.44 -8.78
N PRO A 145 -17.57 6.14 -8.16
CA PRO A 145 -17.41 6.71 -6.82
C PRO A 145 -17.24 5.65 -5.72
N MET A 146 -17.62 4.40 -5.98
CA MET A 146 -17.43 3.27 -5.07
C MET A 146 -16.31 2.31 -5.52
N GLN A 147 -15.55 2.65 -6.58
CA GLN A 147 -14.39 1.91 -7.10
C GLN A 147 -14.64 0.41 -7.32
N PHE A 148 -15.67 0.07 -8.10
CA PHE A 148 -15.94 -1.32 -8.49
C PHE A 148 -15.01 -1.77 -9.62
N ILE A 149 -14.39 -2.94 -9.45
CA ILE A 149 -13.73 -3.67 -10.55
C ILE A 149 -14.79 -4.36 -11.44
N PRO A 150 -14.47 -4.74 -12.70
CA PRO A 150 -15.48 -5.23 -13.64
C PRO A 150 -16.23 -6.49 -13.17
N ASP A 151 -15.53 -7.44 -12.56
CA ASP A 151 -16.15 -8.69 -12.10
C ASP A 151 -17.12 -8.48 -10.94
N THR A 152 -16.77 -7.62 -9.98
CA THR A 152 -17.66 -7.30 -8.88
C THR A 152 -18.81 -6.42 -9.35
N TRP A 153 -18.59 -5.51 -10.31
CA TRP A 153 -19.69 -4.77 -10.94
C TRP A 153 -20.68 -5.70 -11.65
N LYS A 154 -20.18 -6.67 -12.42
CA LYS A 154 -21.02 -7.64 -13.11
C LYS A 154 -21.91 -8.43 -12.13
N ALA A 155 -21.38 -8.80 -10.98
CA ALA A 155 -22.13 -9.55 -9.96
C ALA A 155 -23.08 -8.66 -9.13
N PHE A 156 -22.66 -7.44 -8.80
CA PHE A 156 -23.30 -6.61 -7.78
C PHE A 156 -24.04 -5.38 -8.30
N GLY A 157 -23.74 -4.92 -9.52
CA GLY A 157 -24.33 -3.74 -10.15
C GLY A 157 -25.86 -3.81 -10.21
N VAL A 158 -26.48 -2.68 -9.86
CA VAL A 158 -27.93 -2.48 -9.84
C VAL A 158 -28.27 -1.18 -10.55
N ASP A 159 -29.45 -1.15 -11.15
CA ASP A 159 -30.08 0.08 -11.66
C ASP A 159 -30.85 0.68 -10.49
N GLY A 160 -30.20 1.58 -9.74
CA GLY A 160 -30.68 2.10 -8.47
C GLY A 160 -31.58 3.32 -8.61
N ASN A 161 -31.52 3.99 -9.76
CA ASN A 161 -32.36 5.13 -10.11
C ASN A 161 -33.56 4.73 -11.00
N GLY A 162 -33.55 3.54 -11.60
CA GLY A 162 -34.62 3.02 -12.47
C GLY A 162 -34.58 3.57 -13.89
N ASP A 163 -33.42 4.03 -14.37
CA ASP A 163 -33.27 4.65 -15.70
C ASP A 163 -33.04 3.63 -16.85
N GLY A 164 -32.99 2.34 -16.51
CA GLY A 164 -32.77 1.23 -17.44
C GLY A 164 -31.31 0.92 -17.70
N LYS A 165 -30.37 1.58 -17.03
CA LYS A 165 -28.92 1.35 -17.15
C LYS A 165 -28.33 0.95 -15.81
N LYS A 166 -27.21 0.23 -15.88
CA LYS A 166 -26.36 -0.06 -14.72
C LYS A 166 -25.01 0.57 -14.97
N ASP A 167 -24.81 1.76 -14.43
CA ASP A 167 -23.59 2.53 -14.60
C ASP A 167 -22.81 2.64 -13.28
N ARG A 168 -21.62 2.02 -13.24
CA ARG A 168 -20.78 2.09 -12.02
C ARG A 168 -20.29 3.51 -11.72
N TYR A 169 -20.32 4.43 -12.68
CA TYR A 169 -19.96 5.83 -12.49
C TYR A 169 -21.14 6.70 -12.03
N ASP A 170 -22.38 6.22 -12.15
CA ASP A 170 -23.53 6.88 -11.53
C ASP A 170 -23.56 6.52 -10.03
N PRO A 171 -23.43 7.49 -9.10
CA PRO A 171 -23.58 7.21 -7.68
C PRO A 171 -24.94 6.60 -7.32
N ALA A 172 -26.00 6.88 -8.10
CA ALA A 172 -27.32 6.33 -7.85
C ALA A 172 -27.41 4.81 -8.09
N ASP A 173 -26.47 4.25 -8.84
CA ASP A 173 -26.31 2.81 -9.07
C ASP A 173 -25.18 2.22 -8.21
N ALA A 174 -24.06 2.93 -8.12
CA ALA A 174 -22.87 2.47 -7.43
C ALA A 174 -23.08 2.31 -5.91
N ILE A 175 -23.78 3.25 -5.28
CA ILE A 175 -24.03 3.23 -3.83
C ILE A 175 -24.94 2.05 -3.44
N PRO A 176 -26.11 1.82 -4.07
CA PRO A 176 -26.91 0.64 -3.76
C PRO A 176 -26.23 -0.68 -4.18
N ALA A 177 -25.37 -0.68 -5.21
CA ALA A 177 -24.54 -1.85 -5.51
C ALA A 177 -23.56 -2.19 -4.37
N ALA A 178 -22.93 -1.18 -3.75
CA ALA A 178 -22.08 -1.36 -2.57
C ALA A 178 -22.88 -1.85 -1.36
N ALA A 179 -24.07 -1.32 -1.13
CA ALA A 179 -24.97 -1.81 -0.07
C ALA A 179 -25.36 -3.28 -0.29
N ARG A 180 -25.71 -3.65 -1.54
CA ARG A 180 -25.99 -5.04 -1.94
C ARG A 180 -24.78 -5.94 -1.72
N TYR A 181 -23.57 -5.49 -2.08
CA TYR A 181 -22.32 -6.22 -1.84
C TYR A 181 -22.09 -6.50 -0.36
N LEU A 182 -22.21 -5.48 0.49
CA LEU A 182 -22.01 -5.64 1.94
C LEU A 182 -23.06 -6.58 2.54
N LYS A 183 -24.33 -6.41 2.16
CA LYS A 183 -25.44 -7.27 2.61
C LYS A 183 -25.20 -8.73 2.25
N HIS A 184 -24.82 -9.00 0.99
CA HIS A 184 -24.47 -10.35 0.54
C HIS A 184 -23.32 -10.96 1.36
N ASN A 185 -22.39 -10.13 1.81
CA ASN A 185 -21.21 -10.54 2.56
C ASN A 185 -21.42 -10.56 4.09
N GLY A 186 -22.67 -10.50 4.56
CA GLY A 186 -23.06 -10.73 5.94
C GLY A 186 -23.31 -9.46 6.75
N ALA A 187 -23.19 -8.26 6.17
CA ALA A 187 -23.62 -7.06 6.84
C ALA A 187 -25.15 -7.04 7.04
N PRO A 188 -25.68 -6.41 8.10
CA PRO A 188 -24.93 -5.63 9.08
C PRO A 188 -24.41 -6.44 10.28
N THR A 189 -24.85 -7.70 10.47
CA THR A 189 -24.45 -8.51 11.63
C THR A 189 -22.97 -8.90 11.59
N ARG A 190 -22.38 -8.98 10.39
CA ARG A 190 -20.96 -9.28 10.13
C ARG A 190 -20.26 -8.14 9.41
N MET A 191 -20.46 -6.91 9.89
CA MET A 191 -20.07 -5.69 9.16
C MET A 191 -18.58 -5.66 8.78
N ARG A 192 -17.68 -6.00 9.71
CA ARG A 192 -16.23 -5.96 9.46
C ARG A 192 -15.78 -7.04 8.47
N SER A 193 -16.37 -8.24 8.50
CA SER A 193 -16.17 -9.26 7.46
C SER A 193 -16.62 -8.75 6.09
N ALA A 194 -17.79 -8.12 6.02
CA ALA A 194 -18.34 -7.63 4.77
C ALA A 194 -17.47 -6.53 4.14
N ILE A 195 -17.02 -5.57 4.95
CA ILE A 195 -16.09 -4.51 4.50
C ILE A 195 -14.73 -5.11 4.15
N PHE A 196 -14.25 -6.13 4.90
CA PHE A 196 -13.00 -6.81 4.57
C PHE A 196 -13.07 -7.50 3.20
N ARG A 197 -14.21 -8.08 2.83
CA ARG A 197 -14.36 -8.65 1.48
C ARG A 197 -14.37 -7.59 0.38
N TYR A 198 -14.62 -6.32 0.70
CA TYR A 198 -14.59 -5.24 -0.27
C TYR A 198 -13.16 -4.93 -0.76
N ASN A 199 -12.18 -4.89 0.16
CA ASN A 199 -10.81 -4.43 -0.15
C ASN A 199 -9.69 -5.35 0.38
N HIS A 200 -10.01 -6.36 1.19
CA HIS A 200 -9.09 -7.30 1.86
C HIS A 200 -8.02 -6.67 2.77
N LEU A 201 -8.13 -5.37 3.06
CA LEU A 201 -7.30 -4.67 4.02
C LEU A 201 -8.03 -4.47 5.36
N VAL A 202 -7.40 -4.88 6.46
CA VAL A 202 -7.94 -4.62 7.81
C VAL A 202 -7.85 -3.13 8.13
N SER A 203 -6.81 -2.45 7.64
CA SER A 203 -6.69 -0.99 7.68
C SER A 203 -7.85 -0.31 6.97
N TYR A 204 -8.23 -0.78 5.78
CA TYR A 204 -9.41 -0.27 5.06
C TYR A 204 -10.69 -0.42 5.89
N VAL A 205 -10.92 -1.60 6.51
CA VAL A 205 -12.07 -1.82 7.41
C VAL A 205 -12.08 -0.78 8.54
N ASN A 206 -10.94 -0.59 9.20
CA ASN A 206 -10.83 0.38 10.30
C ASN A 206 -11.06 1.82 9.82
N SER A 207 -10.52 2.20 8.67
CA SER A 207 -10.68 3.54 8.09
C SER A 207 -12.13 3.82 7.69
N VAL A 208 -12.83 2.85 7.08
CA VAL A 208 -14.26 2.97 6.76
C VAL A 208 -15.09 3.17 8.02
N LEU A 209 -14.84 2.38 9.07
CA LEU A 209 -15.62 2.47 10.30
C LEU A 209 -15.32 3.73 11.11
N ALA A 210 -14.05 4.19 11.12
CA ALA A 210 -13.69 5.47 11.72
C ALA A 210 -14.37 6.65 10.99
N ALA A 211 -14.40 6.63 9.66
CA ALA A 211 -15.14 7.62 8.87
C ALA A 211 -16.65 7.55 9.17
N ALA A 212 -17.23 6.35 9.24
CA ALA A 212 -18.64 6.15 9.58
C ALA A 212 -19.01 6.71 10.95
N GLN A 213 -18.15 6.52 11.96
CA GLN A 213 -18.36 7.06 13.30
C GLN A 213 -18.39 8.59 13.30
N ASN A 214 -17.55 9.25 12.48
CA ASN A 214 -17.54 10.69 12.38
C ASN A 214 -18.85 11.28 11.82
N TYR A 215 -19.57 10.54 10.98
CA TYR A 215 -20.83 10.99 10.35
C TYR A 215 -22.08 10.74 11.21
N ALA A 216 -21.98 9.94 12.28
CA ALA A 216 -23.09 9.64 13.17
C ALA A 216 -23.02 10.45 14.47
N SER A 217 -24.17 10.93 14.97
CA SER A 217 -24.25 11.57 16.28
C SER A 217 -24.53 10.54 17.39
N GLY A 218 -24.05 10.82 18.61
CA GLY A 218 -24.25 9.96 19.77
C GLY A 218 -23.34 8.72 19.79
N SER A 219 -23.63 7.77 20.67
CA SER A 219 -22.93 6.49 20.74
C SER A 219 -23.41 5.57 19.61
N PHE A 220 -23.03 5.87 18.37
CA PHE A 220 -23.16 4.90 17.29
C PHE A 220 -22.06 3.85 17.46
N ASP A 221 -22.41 2.77 18.15
CA ASP A 221 -21.62 1.55 18.10
C ASP A 221 -21.95 0.86 16.79
N VAL A 222 -21.01 0.91 15.84
CA VAL A 222 -21.02 -0.06 14.73
C VAL A 222 -21.14 -1.42 15.39
N VAL A 223 -22.27 -2.11 15.17
CA VAL A 223 -22.51 -3.44 15.76
C VAL A 223 -21.24 -4.27 15.62
N GLN A 224 -20.73 -4.66 16.78
CA GLN A 224 -19.30 -4.85 16.94
C GLN A 224 -18.77 -5.97 16.05
N ALA A 225 -17.59 -5.72 15.53
CA ALA A 225 -16.64 -6.80 15.28
C ALA A 225 -15.25 -6.42 15.84
N THR A 226 -15.26 -5.80 17.02
CA THR A 226 -14.06 -5.57 17.84
C THR A 226 -14.00 -6.62 18.93
N GLY A 227 -13.58 -7.82 18.55
CA GLY A 227 -13.17 -8.85 19.50
C GLY A 227 -12.31 -9.88 18.80
N PRO A 228 -11.05 -10.11 19.20
CA PRO A 228 -10.26 -11.26 18.70
C PRO A 228 -10.89 -12.61 19.07
N THR A 229 -11.85 -12.63 20.01
CA THR A 229 -12.67 -13.79 20.40
C THR A 229 -13.97 -13.94 19.61
N CYS A 230 -14.42 -12.87 18.94
CA CYS A 230 -15.57 -12.92 18.03
C CYS A 230 -15.00 -13.22 16.64
N ALA A 231 -15.08 -14.47 16.19
CA ALA A 231 -14.51 -14.94 14.93
C ALA A 231 -15.24 -14.34 13.70
N ASP A 232 -15.14 -13.02 13.49
CA ASP A 232 -15.95 -12.31 12.50
C ASP A 232 -15.16 -11.48 11.49
N MET A 233 -14.09 -12.08 10.98
CA MET A 233 -13.46 -11.66 9.72
C MET A 233 -13.34 -12.78 8.67
N ASN A 234 -14.00 -13.92 8.85
CA ASN A 234 -14.19 -15.01 7.87
C ASN A 234 -13.02 -15.20 6.87
N GLY A 235 -11.79 -15.32 7.39
CA GLY A 235 -10.57 -15.46 6.58
C GLY A 235 -9.55 -14.32 6.70
N ALA A 236 -9.86 -13.19 7.36
CA ALA A 236 -8.79 -12.29 7.78
C ALA A 236 -8.05 -12.92 8.99
N PRO A 237 -6.72 -13.04 8.92
CA PRO A 237 -5.94 -13.59 10.01
C PRO A 237 -5.98 -12.66 11.22
N VAL A 238 -6.40 -13.18 12.38
CA VAL A 238 -6.27 -12.47 13.66
C VAL A 238 -4.81 -12.56 14.10
N ALA A 239 -4.16 -11.42 14.24
CA ALA A 239 -2.79 -11.39 14.75
C ALA A 239 -2.76 -11.87 16.21
N PRO A 240 -1.80 -12.72 16.59
CA PRO A 240 -1.75 -13.33 17.92
C PRO A 240 -1.42 -12.33 19.03
N ASN A 241 -0.84 -11.18 18.70
CA ASN A 241 -0.48 -10.12 19.64
C ASN A 241 -0.38 -8.76 18.92
N ALA A 242 -0.22 -7.68 19.71
CA ALA A 242 -0.15 -6.31 19.20
C ALA A 242 1.03 -6.06 18.25
N VAL A 243 2.19 -6.70 18.51
CA VAL A 243 3.38 -6.56 17.65
C VAL A 243 3.10 -7.15 16.27
N SER A 244 2.58 -8.38 16.20
CA SER A 244 2.19 -9.00 14.92
C SER A 244 1.11 -8.20 14.19
N ALA A 245 0.15 -7.61 14.92
CA ALA A 245 -0.89 -6.76 14.32
C ALA A 245 -0.27 -5.52 13.65
N GLN A 246 0.69 -4.88 14.31
CA GLN A 246 1.39 -3.70 13.80
C GLN A 246 2.28 -4.06 12.61
N VAL A 247 3.02 -5.17 12.67
CA VAL A 247 3.84 -5.69 11.57
C VAL A 247 3.00 -5.91 10.31
N ILE A 248 1.86 -6.61 10.45
CA ILE A 248 0.96 -6.87 9.33
C ILE A 248 0.36 -5.57 8.81
N THR A 249 -0.05 -4.66 9.69
CA THR A 249 -0.61 -3.35 9.31
C THR A 249 0.39 -2.54 8.50
N PHE A 250 1.63 -2.44 8.97
CA PHE A 250 2.71 -1.78 8.25
C PHE A 250 2.96 -2.43 6.89
N ALA A 251 3.14 -3.75 6.85
CA ALA A 251 3.45 -4.46 5.62
C ALA A 251 2.34 -4.31 4.57
N LYS A 252 1.07 -4.33 4.99
CA LYS A 252 -0.09 -4.10 4.11
C LYS A 252 -0.13 -2.68 3.55
N ALA A 253 0.29 -1.68 4.33
CA ALA A 253 0.40 -0.30 3.85
C ALA A 253 1.50 -0.14 2.77
N GLN A 254 2.34 -1.15 2.56
CA GLN A 254 3.37 -1.14 1.51
C GLN A 254 2.94 -1.85 0.22
N LEU A 255 1.74 -2.43 0.16
CA LEU A 255 1.25 -3.13 -1.02
C LEU A 255 1.32 -2.22 -2.26
N ASN A 256 1.64 -2.82 -3.40
CA ASN A 256 1.87 -2.19 -4.71
C ASN A 256 3.11 -1.29 -4.81
N LYS A 257 3.92 -1.14 -3.74
CA LYS A 257 5.22 -0.45 -3.85
C LYS A 257 6.23 -1.32 -4.61
N PRO A 258 7.09 -0.73 -5.45
CA PRO A 258 8.03 -1.49 -6.26
C PRO A 258 9.08 -2.20 -5.40
N TYR A 259 9.48 -3.38 -5.85
CA TYR A 259 10.68 -4.03 -5.36
C TYR A 259 11.93 -3.29 -5.87
N VAL A 260 12.84 -2.96 -4.96
CA VAL A 260 14.18 -2.43 -5.31
C VAL A 260 15.22 -3.13 -4.43
N TYR A 261 16.19 -3.79 -5.07
CA TYR A 261 17.27 -4.49 -4.36
C TYR A 261 18.00 -3.53 -3.40
N GLY A 262 18.12 -3.91 -2.14
CA GLY A 262 18.74 -3.10 -1.08
C GLY A 262 17.79 -2.14 -0.37
N ALA A 263 16.56 -1.90 -0.87
CA ALA A 263 15.68 -0.88 -0.32
C ALA A 263 14.99 -1.28 1.00
N VAL A 264 14.80 -0.31 1.88
CA VAL A 264 14.19 -0.44 3.23
C VAL A 264 13.00 0.51 3.44
N GLY A 265 12.46 1.08 2.36
CA GLY A 265 11.40 2.08 2.40
C GLY A 265 11.90 3.53 2.30
N PRO A 266 10.98 4.51 2.37
CA PRO A 266 9.53 4.30 2.45
C PRO A 266 8.87 4.02 1.08
N ASN A 267 9.55 4.30 -0.03
CA ASN A 267 8.94 4.26 -1.36
C ASN A 267 9.07 2.90 -2.06
N SER A 268 10.04 2.09 -1.66
CA SER A 268 10.34 0.77 -2.25
C SER A 268 11.00 -0.12 -1.21
N PHE A 269 10.89 -1.44 -1.37
CA PHE A 269 11.44 -2.41 -0.43
C PHE A 269 12.06 -3.57 -1.18
N ASP A 270 13.12 -4.19 -0.65
CA ASP A 270 13.42 -5.59 -0.96
C ASP A 270 12.80 -6.54 0.07
N CYS A 271 13.00 -7.85 -0.11
CA CYS A 271 12.38 -8.88 0.71
C CYS A 271 12.64 -8.67 2.21
N SER A 272 13.91 -8.58 2.60
CA SER A 272 14.32 -8.45 4.00
C SER A 272 14.22 -7.01 4.52
N GLY A 273 14.22 -6.02 3.63
CA GLY A 273 13.97 -4.62 3.95
C GLY A 273 12.52 -4.38 4.36
N LEU A 274 11.55 -5.02 3.66
CA LEU A 274 10.14 -4.99 4.05
C LEU A 274 9.94 -5.59 5.44
N THR A 275 10.50 -6.78 5.71
CA THR A 275 10.38 -7.44 7.01
C THR A 275 11.03 -6.62 8.12
N SER A 276 12.24 -6.10 7.90
CA SER A 276 12.94 -5.28 8.89
C SER A 276 12.19 -3.99 9.22
N ALA A 277 11.62 -3.31 8.20
CA ALA A 277 10.86 -2.10 8.41
C ALA A 277 9.53 -2.37 9.13
N ALA A 278 8.85 -3.46 8.79
CA ALA A 278 7.60 -3.86 9.44
C ALA A 278 7.79 -4.15 10.94
N TYR A 279 8.82 -4.92 11.30
CA TYR A 279 9.14 -5.18 12.69
C TYR A 279 9.64 -3.94 13.43
N HIS A 280 10.44 -3.10 12.77
CA HIS A 280 10.89 -1.84 13.35
C HIS A 280 9.71 -0.92 13.70
N SER A 281 8.68 -0.86 12.84
CA SER A 281 7.44 -0.10 13.10
C SER A 281 6.64 -0.60 14.32
N ALA A 282 6.93 -1.82 14.77
CA ALA A 282 6.33 -2.46 15.94
C ALA A 282 7.29 -2.52 17.14
N GLY A 283 8.41 -1.80 17.09
CA GLY A 283 9.40 -1.71 18.17
C GLY A 283 10.34 -2.92 18.29
N VAL A 284 10.39 -3.80 17.28
CA VAL A 284 11.29 -4.96 17.27
C VAL A 284 12.36 -4.77 16.19
N THR A 285 13.62 -4.79 16.59
CA THR A 285 14.75 -4.72 15.65
C THR A 285 15.15 -6.14 15.25
N ILE A 286 15.01 -6.46 13.96
CA ILE A 286 15.51 -7.69 13.36
C ILE A 286 16.67 -7.38 12.40
N PRO A 287 17.57 -8.34 12.11
CA PRO A 287 18.67 -8.13 11.16
C PRO A 287 18.18 -7.67 9.77
N ARG A 288 19.03 -6.96 9.04
CA ARG A 288 18.70 -6.43 7.71
C ARG A 288 18.61 -7.51 6.62
N LEU A 289 19.42 -8.57 6.73
CA LEU A 289 19.55 -9.60 5.69
C LEU A 289 18.68 -10.83 5.99
N SER A 290 18.14 -11.48 4.96
CA SER A 290 17.21 -12.62 5.10
C SER A 290 17.84 -13.83 5.81
N ASP A 291 19.10 -14.14 5.50
CA ASP A 291 19.88 -15.18 6.14
C ASP A 291 20.11 -14.90 7.63
N ALA A 292 20.48 -13.67 7.97
CA ALA A 292 20.66 -13.24 9.36
C ALA A 292 19.32 -13.26 10.11
N GLN A 293 18.22 -12.82 9.50
CA GLN A 293 16.88 -12.95 10.08
C GLN A 293 16.52 -14.40 10.37
N TYR A 294 16.85 -15.31 9.45
CA TYR A 294 16.57 -16.74 9.59
C TYR A 294 17.31 -17.36 10.77
N TRP A 295 18.59 -17.05 10.95
CA TRP A 295 19.38 -17.59 12.07
C TRP A 295 19.12 -16.90 13.40
N TRP A 296 18.69 -15.63 13.36
CA TRP A 296 18.34 -14.86 14.55
C TRP A 296 16.96 -15.24 15.12
N GLY A 297 15.96 -15.45 14.26
CA GLY A 297 14.58 -15.68 14.69
C GLY A 297 14.35 -17.03 15.38
N ALA A 298 13.45 -17.06 16.38
CA ALA A 298 13.04 -18.30 17.02
C ALA A 298 12.35 -19.24 16.02
N ARG A 299 12.73 -20.52 15.97
CA ARG A 299 12.18 -21.48 15.00
C ARG A 299 10.71 -21.78 15.24
N VAL A 300 9.94 -21.89 14.15
CA VAL A 300 8.54 -22.32 14.18
C VAL A 300 8.39 -23.60 13.37
N PRO A 301 7.85 -24.69 13.96
CA PRO A 301 7.52 -25.89 13.21
C PRO A 301 6.49 -25.58 12.12
N SER A 302 6.63 -26.21 10.95
CA SER A 302 5.64 -26.07 9.87
C SER A 302 4.25 -26.53 10.36
N GLY A 303 3.22 -25.75 10.03
CA GLY A 303 1.85 -25.93 10.51
C GLY A 303 1.55 -25.18 11.81
N GLN A 304 2.57 -24.63 12.49
CA GLN A 304 2.41 -23.81 13.69
C GLN A 304 2.68 -22.33 13.46
N GLU A 305 2.85 -21.93 12.19
CA GLU A 305 3.02 -20.54 11.82
C GLU A 305 1.78 -19.71 12.11
N GLN A 306 2.01 -18.50 12.60
CA GLN A 306 1.00 -17.53 12.98
C GLN A 306 1.14 -16.27 12.13
N PRO A 307 0.07 -15.47 12.01
CA PRO A 307 0.17 -14.17 11.36
C PRO A 307 1.27 -13.32 12.01
N GLY A 308 2.16 -12.80 11.17
CA GLY A 308 3.33 -12.03 11.57
C GLY A 308 4.63 -12.84 11.55
N ASP A 309 4.60 -14.17 11.66
CA ASP A 309 5.82 -15.00 11.53
C ASP A 309 6.51 -14.77 10.18
N LEU A 310 7.81 -15.04 10.10
CA LEU A 310 8.57 -14.95 8.85
C LEU A 310 8.66 -16.31 8.19
N VAL A 311 8.45 -16.35 6.87
CA VAL A 311 8.62 -17.53 6.02
C VAL A 311 9.79 -17.32 5.07
N TYR A 312 10.63 -18.33 4.92
CA TYR A 312 11.90 -18.23 4.19
C TYR A 312 11.95 -19.21 3.03
N PHE A 313 12.69 -18.84 1.98
CA PHE A 313 12.82 -19.65 0.76
C PHE A 313 14.27 -19.69 0.31
N ASP A 314 14.66 -20.81 -0.30
CA ASP A 314 15.94 -20.93 -0.97
C ASP A 314 15.82 -20.40 -2.41
N TYR A 315 16.49 -19.28 -2.67
CA TYR A 315 16.54 -18.62 -3.97
C TYR A 315 17.97 -18.47 -4.47
N ARG A 316 18.98 -18.89 -3.68
CA ARG A 316 20.40 -18.71 -3.99
C ARG A 316 21.12 -20.04 -3.88
N HIS A 317 21.18 -20.77 -5.00
CA HIS A 317 21.99 -21.99 -5.10
C HIS A 317 23.44 -21.71 -4.68
N GLY A 318 23.95 -22.48 -3.71
CA GLY A 318 25.35 -22.42 -3.26
C GLY A 318 25.66 -21.49 -2.09
N HIS A 319 24.66 -20.91 -1.41
CA HIS A 319 24.87 -20.08 -0.20
C HIS A 319 24.31 -20.73 1.08
N SER A 320 24.95 -20.45 2.22
CA SER A 320 24.50 -20.92 3.53
C SER A 320 23.37 -20.05 4.09
N GLY A 321 22.11 -20.39 3.77
CA GLY A 321 20.92 -19.74 4.32
C GLY A 321 19.90 -19.31 3.26
N PRO A 322 18.68 -18.92 3.65
CA PRO A 322 17.63 -18.58 2.71
C PRO A 322 17.91 -17.26 1.97
N GLY A 323 17.78 -17.31 0.63
CA GLY A 323 17.93 -16.16 -0.25
C GLY A 323 16.72 -15.22 -0.28
N HIS A 324 15.60 -15.60 0.33
CA HIS A 324 14.35 -14.83 0.29
C HIS A 324 13.51 -14.99 1.57
N VAL A 325 12.68 -13.99 1.86
CA VAL A 325 11.83 -13.94 3.06
C VAL A 325 10.52 -13.20 2.80
N GLY A 326 9.45 -13.62 3.46
CA GLY A 326 8.14 -12.93 3.50
C GLY A 326 7.51 -12.98 4.89
N ILE A 327 6.43 -12.22 5.09
CA ILE A 327 5.67 -12.16 6.35
C ILE A 327 4.42 -13.02 6.20
N VAL A 328 4.28 -14.07 6.99
CA VAL A 328 3.07 -14.91 7.05
C VAL A 328 1.88 -14.02 7.35
N TYR A 329 0.94 -13.97 6.41
CA TYR A 329 -0.28 -13.20 6.53
C TYR A 329 -1.38 -14.10 7.06
N ASN A 330 -1.83 -15.06 6.25
CA ASN A 330 -2.86 -16.01 6.65
C ASN A 330 -2.33 -17.45 6.54
N PRO A 331 -2.05 -18.12 7.68
CA PRO A 331 -1.52 -19.48 7.69
C PRO A 331 -2.53 -20.51 7.17
N LYS A 332 -3.83 -20.32 7.44
CA LYS A 332 -4.89 -21.22 6.96
C LYS A 332 -5.00 -21.19 5.43
N ALA A 333 -4.91 -20.00 4.85
CA ALA A 333 -4.91 -19.83 3.38
C ALA A 333 -3.53 -20.06 2.75
N GLY A 334 -2.47 -20.26 3.55
CA GLY A 334 -1.11 -20.42 3.04
C GLY A 334 -0.56 -19.16 2.36
N THR A 335 -0.90 -17.97 2.84
CA THR A 335 -0.51 -16.68 2.21
C THR A 335 0.46 -15.84 3.04
N MET A 336 1.29 -15.06 2.36
CA MET A 336 2.26 -14.11 2.92
C MET A 336 2.18 -12.74 2.25
N ILE A 337 2.61 -11.69 2.95
CA ILE A 337 2.96 -10.39 2.37
C ILE A 337 4.45 -10.41 2.04
N VAL A 338 4.82 -10.06 0.82
CA VAL A 338 6.19 -10.23 0.31
C VAL A 338 6.56 -9.14 -0.68
N ALA A 339 7.83 -8.75 -0.69
CA ALA A 339 8.47 -8.01 -1.78
C ALA A 339 9.31 -9.02 -2.59
N PRO A 340 8.81 -9.54 -3.74
CA PRO A 340 9.31 -10.81 -4.31
C PRO A 340 10.63 -10.67 -5.09
N HIS A 341 10.71 -9.80 -6.09
CA HIS A 341 11.90 -9.60 -6.91
C HIS A 341 11.80 -8.34 -7.77
N THR A 342 12.91 -7.95 -8.41
CA THR A 342 12.96 -6.84 -9.36
C THR A 342 11.91 -6.98 -10.45
N GLY A 343 11.24 -5.86 -10.79
CA GLY A 343 10.16 -5.83 -11.79
C GLY A 343 8.78 -6.19 -11.24
N ASP A 344 8.67 -6.43 -9.93
CA ASP A 344 7.42 -6.78 -9.26
C ASP A 344 7.18 -5.86 -8.05
N VAL A 345 6.05 -6.01 -7.38
CA VAL A 345 5.59 -5.14 -6.30
C VAL A 345 5.35 -5.93 -5.01
N VAL A 346 5.31 -5.21 -3.88
CA VAL A 346 4.85 -5.77 -2.61
C VAL A 346 3.41 -6.26 -2.77
N LYS A 347 3.15 -7.54 -2.48
CA LYS A 347 1.83 -8.16 -2.67
C LYS A 347 1.53 -9.25 -1.65
N ILE A 348 0.26 -9.65 -1.59
CA ILE A 348 -0.18 -10.85 -0.87
C ILE A 348 -0.21 -12.00 -1.88
N GLN A 349 0.43 -13.12 -1.56
CA GLN A 349 0.38 -14.32 -2.40
C GLN A 349 0.60 -15.60 -1.58
N GLY A 350 0.41 -16.76 -2.21
CA GLY A 350 0.67 -18.06 -1.59
C GLY A 350 2.16 -18.30 -1.30
N TYR A 351 2.51 -18.73 -0.09
CA TYR A 351 3.88 -19.16 0.23
C TYR A 351 4.12 -20.64 -0.09
N LYS A 352 3.09 -21.49 -0.05
CA LYS A 352 3.24 -22.93 -0.39
C LYS A 352 3.56 -23.15 -1.87
N SER A 353 3.07 -22.27 -2.74
CA SER A 353 3.29 -22.29 -4.18
C SER A 353 4.45 -21.40 -4.62
N TYR A 354 5.16 -20.77 -3.69
CA TYR A 354 6.28 -19.90 -4.04
C TYR A 354 7.48 -20.76 -4.51
N PRO A 355 8.23 -20.34 -5.54
CA PRO A 355 9.36 -21.12 -6.06
C PRO A 355 10.34 -21.57 -4.98
N GLY A 356 10.77 -22.84 -5.05
CA GLY A 356 11.64 -23.48 -4.05
C GLY A 356 10.92 -23.99 -2.79
N GLY A 357 9.68 -23.53 -2.54
CA GLY A 357 8.92 -23.88 -1.35
C GLY A 357 9.51 -23.29 -0.06
N PRO A 358 8.72 -23.25 1.04
CA PRO A 358 9.23 -22.78 2.32
C PRO A 358 10.36 -23.68 2.85
N VAL A 359 11.52 -23.10 3.16
CA VAL A 359 12.63 -23.81 3.81
C VAL A 359 12.62 -23.68 5.33
N GLY A 360 11.78 -22.79 5.86
CA GLY A 360 11.53 -22.69 7.29
C GLY A 360 10.73 -21.45 7.68
N PHE A 361 10.37 -21.41 8.96
CA PHE A 361 9.60 -20.33 9.57
C PHE A 361 10.31 -19.84 10.85
N THR A 362 10.21 -18.54 11.13
CA THR A 362 10.65 -17.97 12.41
C THR A 362 9.61 -17.05 13.03
N ARG A 363 9.67 -16.91 14.35
CA ARG A 363 8.82 -16.02 15.15
C ARG A 363 9.71 -14.98 15.86
N PRO A 364 9.98 -13.84 15.22
CA PRO A 364 10.72 -12.74 15.85
C PRO A 364 10.18 -12.29 17.22
N THR A 365 8.88 -12.35 17.45
CA THR A 365 8.26 -11.99 18.73
C THR A 365 8.56 -12.96 19.87
N ALA A 366 9.08 -14.15 19.57
CA ALA A 366 9.49 -15.16 20.53
C ALA A 366 11.02 -15.24 20.67
N HIS A 367 11.76 -14.31 20.07
CA HIS A 367 13.20 -14.23 20.28
C HIS A 367 13.48 -13.72 21.71
N ASN A 368 14.17 -14.53 22.50
CA ASN A 368 14.55 -14.20 23.88
C ASN A 368 15.55 -13.03 23.90
N GLY A 369 15.05 -11.80 23.87
CA GLY A 369 15.91 -10.61 23.81
C GLY A 369 15.16 -9.28 23.75
N HIS A 370 14.00 -9.15 24.40
CA HIS A 370 13.46 -7.81 24.66
C HIS A 370 14.48 -7.01 25.49
N ASN A 371 15.15 -6.06 24.82
CA ASN A 371 16.10 -5.04 25.27
C ASN A 371 17.55 -5.47 25.61
N GLY A 372 18.47 -5.15 24.69
CA GLY A 372 19.91 -4.97 24.93
C GLY A 372 20.48 -3.96 23.89
N PRO A 373 21.44 -3.09 24.25
CA PRO A 373 21.67 -1.81 23.58
C PRO A 373 22.25 -1.94 22.17
N THR A 374 21.88 -0.97 21.33
CA THR A 374 22.43 -0.70 20.00
C THR A 374 23.96 -0.75 19.99
N LYS A 375 24.55 -1.76 19.36
CA LYS A 375 25.87 -1.58 18.75
C LYS A 375 25.67 -1.00 17.36
N ARG A 376 25.95 0.30 17.24
CA ARG A 376 26.27 0.93 15.95
C ARG A 376 27.47 0.18 15.37
N LEU A 377 27.36 -0.24 14.11
CA LEU A 377 28.49 -0.38 13.20
C LEU A 377 28.26 0.59 12.05
#